data_AF-A0A1I5BF55-F1
#
_entry.id   AF-A0A1I5BF55-F1
#
_cell.length_a   1.000
_cell.length_b   1.000
_cell.length_c   1.000
_cell.angle_alpha   90.00
_cell.angle_beta   90.00
_cell.angle_gamma   90.00
#
_symmetry.space_group_name_H-M   'P 1'
#
loop_
_entity.id
_entity.type
_entity.pdbx_description
1 polymer ?
#
loop_
_entity_poly.entity_id
_entity_poly.type
_entity_poly.pdbx_seq_one_letter_code
_entity_poly.pdbx_strand_id
1 'polypeptide(L)'
;MDVPRLSHEAPDREALRALSGAPKDRNAAMRLLFDRHAVRLMRHLRFRFSLPESIAEEITAQAFLRAYEKADDFRGDCEVASWLVQIARNLAVDHLRREGRMESLEDEDFAGNADIFCELVPASHEPHALLENKQVAHCVRERFTAFRLRHPEAATALWERHVNEVSPQEIAPMLGRTYRATCQFLSEWGKKLRQFVAPCYELLKGE
;
A
#
# COMPACT_ATOMS: atom_id res chain seq x y z
N MET A 1 -14.99 -16.00 4.12
CA MET A 1 -13.97 -16.72 3.32
C MET A 1 -12.72 -15.88 3.37
N ASP A 2 -11.71 -16.42 4.05
CA ASP A 2 -10.40 -15.81 4.20
C ASP A 2 -9.77 -15.68 2.81
N VAL A 3 -9.49 -14.46 2.38
CA VAL A 3 -8.77 -14.26 1.11
C VAL A 3 -7.34 -14.71 1.40
N PRO A 4 -6.81 -15.74 0.74
CA PRO A 4 -5.48 -16.24 1.06
C PRO A 4 -4.49 -15.08 0.89
N ARG A 5 -3.80 -14.69 1.97
CA ARG A 5 -2.54 -13.95 1.82
C ARG A 5 -1.64 -14.90 1.04
N LEU A 6 -1.55 -14.73 -0.28
CA LEU A 6 -0.52 -15.40 -1.07
C LEU A 6 0.79 -15.05 -0.38
N SER A 7 1.40 -16.06 0.27
CA SER A 7 2.56 -15.93 1.13
C SER A 7 3.78 -15.67 0.25
N HIS A 8 3.87 -14.42 -0.19
CA HIS A 8 4.98 -13.82 -0.92
C HIS A 8 6.28 -13.80 -0.10
N GLU A 9 6.21 -14.20 1.17
CA GLU A 9 7.31 -14.14 2.12
C GLU A 9 8.49 -15.07 1.80
N ALA A 10 8.23 -16.27 1.28
CA ALA A 10 9.28 -17.23 0.94
C ALA A 10 10.25 -16.70 -0.16
N PRO A 11 9.77 -16.25 -1.34
CA PRO A 11 10.66 -15.71 -2.36
C PRO A 11 11.33 -14.40 -1.92
N ASP A 12 10.67 -13.59 -1.08
CA ASP A 12 11.26 -12.34 -0.58
C ASP A 12 12.41 -12.62 0.39
N ARG A 13 12.26 -13.59 1.30
CA ARG A 13 13.33 -14.01 2.23
C ARG A 13 14.51 -14.62 1.49
N GLU A 14 14.27 -15.42 0.45
CA GLU A 14 15.32 -15.99 -0.38
C GLU A 14 16.08 -14.90 -1.16
N ALA A 15 15.37 -13.98 -1.79
CA ALA A 15 15.98 -12.86 -2.47
C ALA A 15 16.80 -12.00 -1.49
N LEU A 16 16.30 -11.74 -0.29
CA LEU A 16 17.07 -10.99 0.70
C LEU A 16 18.38 -11.70 1.09
N ARG A 17 18.37 -13.03 1.28
CA ARG A 17 19.60 -13.81 1.52
C ARG A 17 20.56 -13.76 0.33
N ALA A 18 20.04 -13.76 -0.90
CA ALA A 18 20.86 -13.67 -2.11
C ALA A 18 21.56 -12.30 -2.27
N LEU A 19 21.13 -11.25 -1.55
CA LEU A 19 21.86 -9.97 -1.48
C LEU A 19 23.23 -10.07 -0.80
N SER A 20 23.47 -11.13 -0.03
CA SER A 20 24.78 -11.44 0.59
C SER A 20 25.66 -12.34 -0.28
N GLY A 21 25.14 -12.78 -1.44
CA GLY A 21 25.79 -13.73 -2.36
C GLY A 21 26.68 -13.08 -3.43
N ALA A 22 26.90 -13.79 -4.54
CA ALA A 22 27.73 -13.31 -5.64
C ALA A 22 27.08 -12.10 -6.37
N PRO A 23 27.85 -11.18 -6.99
CA PRO A 23 27.32 -9.95 -7.58
C PRO A 23 26.15 -10.13 -8.56
N LYS A 24 26.15 -11.23 -9.34
CA LYS A 24 25.07 -11.54 -10.28
C LYS A 24 23.76 -11.88 -9.56
N ASP A 25 23.86 -12.60 -8.45
CA ASP A 25 22.71 -13.02 -7.63
C ASP A 25 22.14 -11.81 -6.86
N ARG A 26 23.02 -10.91 -6.41
CA ARG A 26 22.64 -9.65 -5.75
C ARG A 26 21.77 -8.75 -6.65
N ASN A 27 22.15 -8.58 -7.92
CA ASN A 27 21.39 -7.76 -8.86
C ASN A 27 20.01 -8.35 -9.16
N ALA A 28 19.94 -9.67 -9.41
CA ALA A 28 18.67 -10.36 -9.67
C ALA A 28 17.74 -10.31 -8.46
N ALA A 29 18.28 -10.53 -7.26
CA ALA A 29 17.56 -10.45 -6.01
C ALA A 29 17.02 -9.03 -5.72
N MET A 30 17.85 -8.01 -5.88
CA MET A 30 17.43 -6.62 -5.69
C MET A 30 16.33 -6.24 -6.67
N ARG A 31 16.46 -6.63 -7.94
CA ARG A 31 15.41 -6.40 -8.95
C ARG A 31 14.09 -7.05 -8.55
N LEU A 32 14.13 -8.30 -8.10
CA LEU A 32 12.92 -9.01 -7.64
C LEU A 32 12.25 -8.28 -6.49
N LEU A 33 13.01 -7.86 -5.47
CA LEU A 33 12.47 -7.11 -4.33
C LEU A 33 11.90 -5.76 -4.77
N PHE A 34 12.60 -5.06 -5.66
CA PHE A 34 12.16 -3.76 -6.17
C PHE A 34 10.85 -3.90 -6.96
N ASP A 35 10.80 -4.78 -7.96
CA ASP A 35 9.63 -4.99 -8.82
C ASP A 35 8.39 -5.37 -7.99
N ARG A 36 8.57 -6.09 -6.88
CA ARG A 36 7.48 -6.56 -6.03
C ARG A 36 7.00 -5.53 -4.99
N HIS A 37 7.90 -4.69 -4.49
CA HIS A 37 7.61 -3.85 -3.31
C HIS A 37 7.64 -2.34 -3.59
N ALA A 38 8.35 -1.86 -4.62
CA ALA A 38 8.60 -0.43 -4.82
C ALA A 38 7.31 0.38 -4.99
N VAL A 39 6.38 -0.07 -5.83
CA VAL A 39 5.09 0.61 -6.05
C VAL A 39 4.30 0.72 -4.75
N ARG A 40 4.25 -0.35 -3.96
CA ARG A 40 3.51 -0.37 -2.69
C ARG A 40 4.18 0.51 -1.63
N LEU A 41 5.52 0.54 -1.60
CA LEU A 41 6.31 1.36 -0.69
C LEU A 41 6.17 2.85 -1.01
N MET A 42 6.31 3.23 -2.28
CA MET A 42 6.11 4.60 -2.75
C MET A 42 4.69 5.08 -2.45
N ARG A 43 3.69 4.23 -2.70
CA ARG A 43 2.29 4.51 -2.38
C ARG A 43 2.09 4.72 -0.88
N HIS A 44 2.71 3.88 -0.05
CA HIS A 44 2.69 4.05 1.40
C HIS A 44 3.30 5.39 1.80
N LEU A 45 4.45 5.76 1.26
CA LEU A 45 5.12 7.04 1.55
C LEU A 45 4.25 8.25 1.19
N ARG A 46 3.71 8.28 -0.04
CA ARG A 46 2.84 9.36 -0.51
C ARG A 46 1.63 9.56 0.39
N PHE A 47 0.98 8.47 0.80
CA PHE A 47 -0.28 8.59 1.53
C PHE A 47 -0.14 8.58 3.05
N ARG A 48 0.86 7.90 3.61
CA ARG A 48 1.07 7.89 5.07
C ARG A 48 1.75 9.16 5.55
N PHE A 49 2.56 9.79 4.72
CA PHE A 49 3.36 10.96 5.07
C PHE A 49 3.00 12.20 4.23
N SER A 50 2.00 12.12 3.35
CA SER A 50 1.58 13.20 2.45
C SER A 50 2.76 13.78 1.67
N LEU A 51 3.64 12.88 1.19
CA LEU A 51 4.85 13.25 0.47
C LEU A 51 4.54 13.44 -1.03
N PRO A 52 5.16 14.45 -1.67
CA PRO A 52 5.16 14.56 -3.13
C PRO A 52 5.73 13.30 -3.78
N GLU A 53 5.31 13.02 -5.01
CA GLU A 53 5.75 11.83 -5.75
C GLU A 53 7.27 11.75 -5.88
N SER A 54 7.93 12.85 -6.25
CA SER A 54 9.39 12.92 -6.38
C SER A 54 10.13 12.56 -5.08
N ILE A 55 9.61 13.02 -3.94
CA ILE A 55 10.20 12.72 -2.62
C ILE A 55 9.94 11.27 -2.23
N ALA A 56 8.75 10.75 -2.51
CA ALA A 56 8.43 9.35 -2.25
C ALA A 56 9.28 8.40 -3.12
N GLU A 57 9.54 8.76 -4.38
CA GLU A 57 10.43 8.03 -5.28
C GLU A 57 11.87 8.03 -4.74
N GLU A 58 12.38 9.20 -4.34
CA GLU A 58 13.73 9.33 -3.76
C GLU A 58 13.89 8.48 -2.49
N ILE A 59 12.94 8.58 -1.55
CA ILE A 59 12.96 7.79 -0.32
C ILE A 59 12.83 6.29 -0.62
N THR A 60 12.03 5.91 -1.61
CA THR A 60 11.91 4.50 -2.04
C THR A 60 13.26 3.99 -2.52
N ALA A 61 13.94 4.71 -3.43
CA ALA A 61 15.27 4.33 -3.90
C ALA A 61 16.28 4.22 -2.74
N GLN A 62 16.29 5.21 -1.84
CA GLN A 62 17.14 5.18 -0.65
C GLN A 62 16.83 4.02 0.31
N ALA A 63 15.56 3.61 0.42
CA ALA A 63 15.17 2.49 1.27
C ALA A 63 15.70 1.16 0.71
N PHE A 64 15.61 0.94 -0.60
CA PHE A 64 16.19 -0.25 -1.24
C PHE A 64 17.71 -0.25 -1.21
N LEU A 65 18.37 0.91 -1.34
CA LEU A 65 19.81 1.00 -1.17
C LEU A 65 20.22 0.63 0.27
N ARG A 66 19.52 1.12 1.28
CA ARG A 66 19.78 0.71 2.67
C ARG A 66 19.47 -0.75 2.93
N ALA A 67 18.43 -1.30 2.29
CA ALA A 67 18.12 -2.72 2.37
C ALA A 67 19.24 -3.58 1.75
N TYR A 68 19.84 -3.11 0.65
CA TYR A 68 21.01 -3.74 0.03
C TYR A 68 22.22 -3.77 0.97
N GLU A 69 22.49 -2.66 1.65
CA GLU A 69 23.61 -2.53 2.59
C GLU A 69 23.41 -3.33 3.88
N LYS A 70 22.15 -3.47 4.33
CA LYS A 70 21.79 -4.09 5.62
C LYS A 70 21.13 -5.45 5.48
N ALA A 71 21.27 -6.11 4.33
CA ALA A 71 20.66 -7.42 4.11
C ALA A 71 21.09 -8.45 5.17
N ASP A 72 22.36 -8.39 5.60
CA ASP A 72 22.93 -9.26 6.63
C ASP A 72 22.37 -9.01 8.04
N ASP A 73 21.84 -7.81 8.30
CA ASP A 73 21.25 -7.42 9.60
C ASP A 73 19.81 -7.94 9.77
N PHE A 74 19.20 -8.48 8.71
CA PHE A 74 17.82 -8.94 8.78
C PHE A 74 17.70 -10.27 9.54
N ARG A 75 17.20 -10.20 10.76
CA ARG A 75 17.06 -11.35 11.68
C ARG A 75 15.90 -12.29 11.36
N GLY A 76 14.98 -11.89 10.48
CA GLY A 76 13.79 -12.70 10.14
C GLY A 76 12.67 -12.67 11.18
N ASP A 77 12.74 -11.74 12.15
CA ASP A 77 11.73 -11.51 13.20
C ASP A 77 10.41 -10.95 12.63
N CYS A 78 10.41 -10.44 11.39
CA CYS A 78 9.25 -9.91 10.69
C CYS A 78 9.29 -10.27 9.20
N GLU A 79 8.22 -9.95 8.45
CA GLU A 79 8.23 -10.06 6.99
C GLU A 79 9.19 -9.04 6.36
N VAL A 80 9.81 -9.40 5.23
CA VAL A 80 10.72 -8.49 4.48
C VAL A 80 10.01 -7.19 4.10
N ALA A 81 8.74 -7.26 3.72
CA ALA A 81 7.94 -6.08 3.40
C ALA A 81 7.79 -5.14 4.61
N SER A 82 7.55 -5.67 5.81
CA SER A 82 7.47 -4.88 7.04
C SER A 82 8.81 -4.21 7.36
N TRP A 83 9.93 -4.93 7.14
CA TRP A 83 11.26 -4.39 7.33
C TRP A 83 11.58 -3.25 6.36
N LEU A 84 11.27 -3.40 5.06
CA LEU A 84 11.40 -2.34 4.06
C LEU A 84 10.59 -1.09 4.41
N VAL A 85 9.35 -1.28 4.88
CA VAL A 85 8.50 -0.17 5.35
C VAL A 85 9.13 0.53 6.55
N GLN A 86 9.75 -0.20 7.49
CA GLN A 86 10.42 0.42 8.62
C GLN A 86 11.60 1.30 8.17
N ILE A 87 12.41 0.83 7.22
CA ILE A 87 13.51 1.61 6.64
C ILE A 87 12.96 2.89 6.00
N ALA A 88 11.96 2.76 5.13
CA ALA A 88 11.35 3.90 4.43
C ALA A 88 10.67 4.89 5.37
N ARG A 89 9.99 4.40 6.42
CA ARG A 89 9.39 5.23 7.48
C ARG A 89 10.46 6.07 8.17
N ASN A 90 11.56 5.46 8.59
CA ASN A 90 12.64 6.20 9.26
C ASN A 90 13.16 7.33 8.35
N LEU A 91 13.30 7.06 7.06
CA LEU A 91 13.72 8.06 6.08
C LEU A 91 12.72 9.18 5.86
N ALA A 92 11.43 8.85 5.77
CA ALA A 92 10.36 9.84 5.66
C ALA A 92 10.28 10.73 6.90
N VAL A 93 10.41 10.14 8.09
CA VAL A 93 10.46 10.86 9.37
C VAL A 93 11.65 11.82 9.40
N ASP A 94 12.84 11.33 9.05
CA ASP A 94 14.04 12.18 9.02
C ASP A 94 13.94 13.29 7.97
N HIS A 95 13.30 13.03 6.82
CA HIS A 95 13.02 14.05 5.82
C HIS A 95 12.07 15.12 6.36
N LEU A 96 10.92 14.74 6.92
CA LEU A 96 9.93 15.68 7.46
C LEU A 96 10.47 16.49 8.65
N ARG A 97 11.30 15.88 9.50
CA ARG A 97 12.01 16.59 10.58
C ARG A 97 12.93 17.67 10.03
N ARG A 98 13.67 17.39 8.96
CA ARG A 98 14.53 18.38 8.28
C ARG A 98 13.73 19.51 7.62
N GLU A 99 12.51 19.25 7.16
CA GLU A 99 11.62 20.27 6.62
C GLU A 99 10.90 21.11 7.70
N GLY A 100 11.08 20.80 9.00
CA GLY A 100 10.36 21.48 10.09
C GLY A 100 8.87 21.13 10.17
N ARG A 101 8.41 20.10 9.45
CA ARG A 101 6.99 19.70 9.36
C ARG A 101 6.58 18.69 10.44
N MET A 102 7.44 18.43 11.42
CA MET A 102 7.30 17.33 12.38
C MET A 102 7.24 17.77 13.84
N GLU A 103 7.01 19.06 14.14
CA GLU A 103 6.80 19.53 15.53
C GLU A 103 5.42 19.11 16.11
N SER A 104 4.50 18.55 15.33
CA SER A 104 3.13 18.21 15.78
C SER A 104 2.69 16.77 15.51
N LEU A 105 3.60 15.88 15.12
CA LEU A 105 3.29 14.46 14.93
C LEU A 105 3.78 13.70 16.15
N GLU A 106 2.94 13.57 17.17
CA GLU A 106 3.24 12.78 18.37
C GLU A 106 3.69 11.37 17.96
N ASP A 107 4.87 10.96 18.43
CA ASP A 107 5.54 9.71 18.07
C ASP A 107 4.64 8.47 18.27
N GLU A 108 3.66 8.55 19.17
CA GLU A 108 2.70 7.48 19.48
C GLU A 108 1.76 7.13 18.32
N ASP A 109 1.39 8.09 17.46
CA ASP A 109 0.51 7.85 16.30
C ASP A 109 1.23 7.09 15.17
N PHE A 110 2.57 7.00 15.24
CA PHE A 110 3.42 6.30 14.29
C PHE A 110 4.12 5.07 14.89
N ALA A 111 4.08 4.87 16.21
CA ALA A 111 4.85 3.85 16.93
C ALA A 111 4.28 2.43 16.82
N GLY A 112 3.00 2.29 16.48
CA GLY A 112 2.39 0.99 16.28
C GLY A 112 1.60 0.98 15.01
N ASN A 113 2.14 0.42 13.92
CA ASN A 113 1.38 -0.16 12.82
C ASN A 113 2.29 -0.65 11.69
N ALA A 114 2.96 -1.78 11.93
CA ALA A 114 3.29 -2.70 10.83
C ALA A 114 1.99 -3.15 10.08
N ASP A 115 0.82 -2.99 10.71
CA ASP A 115 -0.50 -3.32 10.17
C ASP A 115 -1.14 -2.24 9.27
N ILE A 116 -0.59 -1.01 9.15
CA ILE A 116 -1.04 -0.02 8.12
C ILE A 116 -0.51 -0.39 6.72
N PHE A 117 0.05 -1.60 6.56
CA PHE A 117 0.10 -2.25 5.26
C PHE A 117 -1.27 -2.83 4.84
N CYS A 118 -2.32 -2.68 5.68
CA CYS A 118 -3.70 -3.12 5.43
C CYS A 118 -4.27 -2.51 4.15
N GLU A 119 -4.07 -3.28 3.09
CA GLU A 119 -5.06 -3.66 2.09
C GLU A 119 -5.87 -2.50 1.54
N LEU A 120 -5.46 -2.03 0.35
CA LEU A 120 -6.44 -1.70 -0.69
C LEU A 120 -5.89 -1.73 -2.12
N VAL A 121 -4.69 -2.25 -2.36
CA VAL A 121 -4.32 -2.74 -3.70
C VAL A 121 -3.58 -4.07 -3.56
N PRO A 122 -4.12 -5.19 -4.07
CA PRO A 122 -3.32 -6.40 -4.22
C PRO A 122 -2.13 -6.09 -5.14
N ALA A 123 -0.95 -6.63 -4.81
CA ALA A 123 0.26 -6.54 -5.64
C ALA A 123 0.17 -7.36 -6.94
N SER A 124 -1.04 -7.64 -7.42
CA SER A 124 -1.28 -8.52 -8.55
C SER A 124 -2.63 -8.18 -9.15
N HIS A 125 -2.66 -8.13 -10.48
CA HIS A 125 -3.70 -7.66 -11.38
C HIS A 125 -3.62 -6.16 -11.63
N GLU A 126 -2.88 -5.79 -12.67
CA GLU A 126 -3.17 -4.59 -13.44
C GLU A 126 -4.68 -4.52 -13.67
N PRO A 127 -5.38 -3.50 -13.15
CA PRO A 127 -6.82 -3.31 -13.39
C PRO A 127 -7.17 -3.11 -14.87
N HIS A 128 -6.15 -2.98 -15.73
CA HIS A 128 -6.32 -2.68 -17.15
C HIS A 128 -6.97 -3.82 -17.94
N ALA A 129 -6.64 -5.09 -17.66
CA ALA A 129 -7.26 -6.23 -18.34
C ALA A 129 -8.76 -6.41 -17.98
N LEU A 130 -9.20 -5.88 -16.84
CA LEU A 130 -10.58 -5.98 -16.33
C LEU A 130 -11.55 -5.00 -17.01
N LEU A 131 -11.05 -3.85 -17.48
CA LEU A 131 -11.86 -2.79 -18.09
C LEU A 131 -12.16 -3.04 -19.57
N GLU A 132 -11.42 -3.96 -20.21
CA GLU A 132 -11.68 -4.36 -21.60
C GLU A 132 -12.94 -5.25 -21.70
N ASN A 133 -13.28 -5.98 -20.63
CA ASN A 133 -14.52 -6.75 -20.57
C ASN A 133 -15.72 -5.84 -20.23
N LYS A 134 -16.51 -5.49 -21.26
CA LYS A 134 -17.69 -4.64 -21.15
C LYS A 134 -18.72 -5.12 -20.11
N GLN A 135 -18.84 -6.43 -19.91
CA GLN A 135 -19.79 -7.02 -18.94
C GLN A 135 -19.32 -6.79 -17.51
N VAL A 136 -18.05 -7.03 -17.24
CA VAL A 136 -17.43 -6.77 -15.93
C VAL A 136 -17.50 -5.27 -15.61
N ALA A 137 -17.12 -4.42 -16.57
CA ALA A 137 -17.17 -2.96 -16.40
C ALA A 137 -18.60 -2.45 -16.11
N HIS A 138 -19.61 -2.96 -16.84
CA HIS A 138 -21.01 -2.61 -16.57
C HIS A 138 -21.46 -3.07 -15.18
N CYS A 139 -21.15 -4.32 -14.79
CA CYS A 139 -21.48 -4.87 -13.47
C CYS A 139 -20.88 -4.04 -12.33
N VAL A 140 -19.59 -3.70 -12.42
CA VAL A 140 -18.88 -2.91 -11.40
C VAL A 140 -19.52 -1.53 -11.26
N ARG A 141 -19.85 -0.87 -12.38
CA ARG A 141 -20.50 0.44 -12.38
C ARG A 141 -21.88 0.42 -11.72
N GLU A 142 -22.72 -0.56 -12.03
CA GLU A 142 -24.05 -0.71 -11.43
C GLU A 142 -23.96 -0.94 -9.91
N ARG A 143 -23.08 -1.87 -9.49
CA ARG A 143 -22.88 -2.16 -8.07
C ARG A 143 -22.26 -1.00 -7.31
N PHE A 144 -21.33 -0.27 -7.89
CA PHE A 144 -20.76 0.93 -7.28
C PHE A 144 -21.81 2.05 -7.17
N THR A 145 -22.69 2.20 -8.15
CA THR A 145 -23.81 3.15 -8.08
C THR A 145 -24.75 2.81 -6.93
N ALA A 146 -25.11 1.53 -6.78
CA ALA A 146 -25.93 1.06 -5.67
C ALA A 146 -25.22 1.18 -4.30
N PHE A 147 -23.90 1.02 -4.26
CA PHE A 147 -23.08 1.25 -3.06
C PHE A 147 -23.10 2.73 -2.67
N ARG A 148 -22.90 3.65 -3.63
CA ARG A 148 -22.93 5.10 -3.41
C ARG A 148 -24.27 5.59 -2.87
N LEU A 149 -25.39 5.03 -3.35
CA LEU A 149 -26.71 5.37 -2.83
C LEU A 149 -26.92 4.92 -1.38
N ARG A 150 -26.36 3.77 -1.00
CA ARG A 150 -26.49 3.21 0.36
C ARG A 150 -25.50 3.82 1.35
N HIS A 151 -24.32 4.19 0.87
CA HIS A 151 -23.18 4.61 1.68
C HIS A 151 -22.47 5.82 1.03
N PRO A 152 -23.15 6.99 0.95
CA PRO A 152 -22.62 8.14 0.21
C PRO A 152 -21.30 8.65 0.76
N GLU A 153 -21.18 8.76 2.09
CA GLU A 153 -19.95 9.21 2.75
C GLU A 153 -18.77 8.26 2.49
N ALA A 154 -19.00 6.94 2.62
CA ALA A 154 -17.97 5.94 2.35
C ALA A 154 -17.57 5.92 0.87
N ALA A 155 -18.52 6.07 -0.04
CA ALA A 155 -18.24 6.14 -1.48
C ALA A 155 -17.39 7.36 -1.83
N THR A 156 -17.69 8.54 -1.28
CA THR A 156 -16.87 9.75 -1.47
C THR A 156 -15.46 9.53 -0.92
N ALA A 157 -15.32 9.08 0.33
CA ALA A 157 -14.01 8.86 0.94
C ALA A 157 -13.14 7.86 0.15
N LEU A 158 -13.74 6.75 -0.31
CA LEU A 158 -13.05 5.76 -1.14
C LEU A 158 -12.71 6.31 -2.53
N TRP A 159 -13.56 7.14 -3.12
CA TRP A 159 -13.28 7.81 -4.39
C TRP A 159 -12.10 8.78 -4.26
N GLU A 160 -12.14 9.68 -3.27
CA GLU A 160 -11.04 10.61 -2.99
C GLU A 160 -9.73 9.84 -2.76
N ARG A 161 -9.80 8.74 -2.00
CA ARG A 161 -8.64 7.93 -1.68
C ARG A 161 -8.03 7.21 -2.89
N HIS A 162 -8.86 6.66 -3.78
CA HIS A 162 -8.41 5.71 -4.80
C HIS A 162 -8.36 6.27 -6.21
N VAL A 163 -9.19 7.27 -6.52
CA VAL A 163 -9.25 7.89 -7.84
C VAL A 163 -8.51 9.21 -7.83
N ASN A 164 -8.77 10.05 -6.83
CA ASN A 164 -8.13 11.37 -6.74
C ASN A 164 -6.79 11.32 -5.99
N GLU A 165 -6.40 10.17 -5.47
CA GLU A 165 -5.15 9.98 -4.71
C GLU A 165 -4.97 10.97 -3.56
N VAL A 166 -6.05 11.27 -2.85
CA VAL A 166 -6.00 12.13 -1.66
C VAL A 166 -5.53 11.32 -0.45
N SER A 167 -4.67 11.92 0.38
CA SER A 167 -4.13 11.25 1.57
C SER A 167 -5.19 11.14 2.69
N PRO A 168 -5.14 10.12 3.57
CA PRO A 168 -6.09 10.03 4.67
C PRO A 168 -6.04 11.24 5.63
N GLN A 169 -4.91 11.95 5.70
CA GLN A 169 -4.76 13.21 6.44
C GLN A 169 -5.64 14.32 5.87
N GLU A 170 -5.75 14.40 4.55
CA GLU A 170 -6.58 15.37 3.86
C GLU A 170 -8.06 14.93 3.84
N ILE A 171 -8.34 13.63 3.84
CA ILE A 171 -9.69 13.08 3.94
C ILE A 171 -10.27 13.27 5.35
N ALA A 172 -9.44 13.17 6.39
CA ALA A 172 -9.86 13.30 7.79
C ALA A 172 -10.72 14.53 8.09
N PRO A 173 -10.32 15.77 7.71
CA PRO A 173 -11.15 16.96 7.91
C PRO A 173 -12.42 16.94 7.05
N MET A 174 -12.40 16.36 5.84
CA MET A 174 -13.60 16.23 5.00
C MET A 174 -14.68 15.38 5.68
N LEU A 175 -14.25 14.40 6.49
CA LEU A 175 -15.12 13.47 7.20
C LEU A 175 -15.41 13.88 8.65
N GLY A 176 -14.78 14.95 9.15
CA GLY A 176 -14.85 15.32 10.57
C GLY A 176 -14.30 14.24 11.52
N ARG A 177 -13.30 13.46 11.09
CA ARG A 177 -12.71 12.33 11.83
C ARG A 177 -11.24 12.59 12.14
N THR A 178 -10.70 11.91 13.15
CA THR A 178 -9.24 11.87 13.36
C THR A 178 -8.57 11.08 12.24
N TYR A 179 -7.26 11.26 12.05
CA TYR A 179 -6.47 10.47 11.09
C TYR A 179 -6.66 8.96 11.32
N ARG A 180 -6.49 8.50 12.56
CA ARG A 180 -6.61 7.08 12.92
C ARG A 180 -8.02 6.53 12.64
N ALA A 181 -9.06 7.29 13.01
CA ALA A 181 -10.44 6.91 12.72
C ALA A 181 -10.73 6.88 11.21
N THR A 182 -10.11 7.78 10.43
CA THR A 182 -10.21 7.81 8.96
C THR A 182 -9.54 6.59 8.33
N CYS A 183 -8.36 6.19 8.79
CA CYS A 183 -7.71 4.96 8.33
C CYS A 183 -8.55 3.71 8.62
N GLN A 184 -9.09 3.61 9.83
CA GLN A 184 -9.99 2.51 10.20
C GLN A 184 -11.24 2.50 9.31
N PHE A 185 -11.89 3.64 9.14
CA PHE A 185 -13.06 3.81 8.28
C PHE A 185 -12.76 3.38 6.82
N LEU A 186 -11.67 3.86 6.22
CA LEU A 186 -11.27 3.49 4.85
C LEU A 186 -10.99 1.99 4.72
N SER A 187 -10.33 1.37 5.70
CA SER A 187 -10.06 -0.08 5.69
C SER A 187 -11.35 -0.90 5.77
N GLU A 188 -12.24 -0.55 6.71
CA GLU A 188 -13.52 -1.24 6.90
C GLU A 188 -14.40 -1.13 5.66
N TRP A 189 -14.55 0.07 5.11
CA TRP A 189 -15.38 0.30 3.93
C TRP A 189 -14.76 -0.20 2.65
N GLY A 190 -13.43 -0.21 2.53
CA GLY A 190 -12.73 -0.86 1.42
C GLY A 190 -12.97 -2.37 1.37
N LYS A 191 -12.99 -3.04 2.53
CA LYS A 191 -13.38 -4.46 2.64
C LYS A 191 -14.83 -4.68 2.22
N LYS A 192 -15.75 -3.82 2.67
CA LYS A 192 -17.18 -3.90 2.28
C LYS A 192 -17.38 -3.64 0.78
N LEU A 193 -16.69 -2.66 0.20
CA LEU A 193 -16.75 -2.38 -1.23
C LEU A 193 -16.26 -3.58 -2.04
N ARG A 194 -15.13 -4.19 -1.65
CA ARG A 194 -14.64 -5.44 -2.28
C ARG A 194 -15.70 -6.54 -2.28
N GLN A 195 -16.39 -6.75 -1.16
CA GLN A 195 -17.48 -7.74 -1.08
C GLN A 195 -18.66 -7.39 -2.00
N PHE A 196 -18.96 -6.09 -2.14
CA PHE A 196 -20.02 -5.60 -3.04
C PHE A 196 -19.74 -5.91 -4.50
N VAL A 197 -18.49 -5.72 -4.94
CA VAL A 197 -18.07 -5.94 -6.35
C VAL A 197 -17.59 -7.36 -6.63
N ALA A 198 -17.36 -8.18 -5.59
CA ALA A 198 -16.88 -9.56 -5.72
C ALA A 198 -17.64 -10.40 -6.78
N PRO A 199 -18.99 -10.36 -6.85
CA PRO A 199 -19.72 -11.15 -7.84
C PRO A 199 -19.47 -10.71 -9.30
N CYS A 200 -18.99 -9.48 -9.55
CA CYS A 200 -18.63 -9.07 -10.92
C CYS A 200 -17.42 -9.82 -11.45
N TYR A 201 -16.52 -10.29 -10.58
CA TYR A 201 -15.34 -11.06 -10.99
C TYR A 201 -15.69 -12.52 -11.31
N GLU A 202 -16.85 -13.02 -10.91
CA GLU A 202 -17.33 -14.36 -11.33
C GLU A 202 -17.61 -14.40 -12.83
N LEU A 203 -17.94 -13.25 -13.44
CA LEU A 203 -18.14 -13.12 -14.89
C LEU A 203 -16.87 -13.39 -15.70
N LEU A 204 -15.68 -13.37 -15.08
CA LEU A 204 -14.41 -13.74 -15.72
C LEU A 204 -14.17 -15.25 -15.76
N LYS A 205 -14.87 -16.04 -14.95
CA LYS A 205 -14.69 -17.50 -14.86
C LYS A 205 -15.62 -18.28 -15.80
N GLY A 206 -16.45 -17.56 -16.57
CA GLY A 206 -17.50 -18.11 -17.42
C GLY A 206 -17.13 -18.22 -18.91
N GLU A 207 -15.85 -18.12 -19.26
CA GLU A 207 -15.31 -18.36 -20.61
C GLU A 207 -14.39 -19.58 -20.63
#